data_AF-A0A0P9KJQ7-F1
#
_entry.id   AF-A0A0P9KJQ7-F1
#
_cell.length_a   1.000
_cell.length_b   1.000
_cell.length_c   1.000
_cell.angle_alpha   90.00
_cell.angle_beta   90.00
_cell.angle_gamma   90.00
#
_symmetry.space_group_name_H-M   'P 1'
#
loop_
_entity.id
_entity.type
_entity.pdbx_description
1 polymer ?
#
loop_
_entity_poly.entity_id
_entity_poly.type
_entity_poly.pdbx_seq_one_letter_code
_entity_poly.pdbx_strand_id
1 'polypeptide(L)'
;MINTGMDIGIDRLTGLSMKTSLQQVLQAEQIDDLKRLGTFIDVKKCIEAQLMLKLGVNGWMALCSKLEALRAALRANNASVQLAAREKTFKDARRRLSESLGFKITAKNQTELDRVIQTCSMYRFNHATDPHKRFEQNKRRNFINSSKLEGIHLHFTDEETSLEMILAKHRR
;
A
#
# COMPACT_ATOMS: atom_id res chain seq x y z
N MET A 1 16.57 -16.21 -23.04
CA MET A 1 17.25 -16.58 -21.79
C MET A 1 18.35 -15.56 -21.54
N ILE A 2 18.24 -14.77 -20.48
CA ILE A 2 19.30 -14.37 -19.53
C ILE A 2 18.58 -13.65 -18.38
N ASN A 3 18.97 -14.08 -17.20
CA ASN A 3 18.45 -13.79 -15.87
C ASN A 3 19.12 -12.50 -15.36
N THR A 4 18.36 -11.59 -14.73
CA THR A 4 18.90 -10.67 -13.70
C THR A 4 17.76 -10.07 -12.90
N GLY A 5 17.19 -10.88 -12.02
CA GLY A 5 16.57 -10.36 -10.80
C GLY A 5 17.69 -9.77 -9.94
N MET A 6 18.00 -8.49 -10.15
CA MET A 6 18.82 -7.73 -9.22
C MET A 6 17.93 -7.32 -8.05
N ASP A 7 17.96 -8.18 -7.04
CA ASP A 7 17.62 -7.84 -5.67
C ASP A 7 18.66 -6.82 -5.18
N ILE A 8 18.39 -5.53 -5.44
CA ILE A 8 19.23 -4.44 -4.93
C ILE A 8 18.94 -4.35 -3.45
N GLY A 9 19.82 -4.97 -2.66
CA GLY A 9 19.74 -5.04 -1.20
C GLY A 9 19.44 -3.70 -0.53
N ILE A 10 18.18 -3.53 -0.15
CA ILE A 10 17.71 -2.55 0.84
C ILE A 10 17.87 -3.14 2.26
N ASP A 11 18.22 -4.42 2.37
CA ASP A 11 18.28 -5.21 3.62
C ASP A 11 19.34 -4.78 4.64
N ARG A 12 20.31 -3.92 4.30
CA ARG A 12 21.44 -3.63 5.19
C ARG A 12 21.31 -2.42 6.11
N LEU A 13 20.20 -1.67 6.09
CA LEU A 13 20.07 -0.44 6.89
C LEU A 13 19.04 -0.48 8.03
N THR A 14 18.24 -1.54 8.14
CA THR A 14 17.34 -1.72 9.28
C THR A 14 17.33 -3.20 9.66
N GLY A 15 17.86 -3.56 10.83
CA GLY A 15 17.87 -4.93 11.38
C GLY A 15 16.49 -5.46 11.76
N LEU A 16 15.50 -5.30 10.88
CA LEU A 16 14.16 -5.86 10.95
C LEU A 16 14.05 -6.84 9.79
N SER A 17 13.91 -8.12 10.10
CA SER A 17 13.61 -9.21 9.16
C SER A 17 12.48 -8.79 8.20
N MET A 18 12.82 -8.33 7.00
CA MET A 18 11.85 -7.85 6.01
C MET A 18 11.10 -9.04 5.41
N LYS A 19 9.86 -9.27 5.84
CA LYS A 19 8.90 -10.08 5.07
C LYS A 19 8.00 -9.24 4.16
N THR A 20 8.12 -7.90 4.22
CA THR A 20 7.11 -7.00 3.67
C THR A 20 7.74 -5.93 2.79
N SER A 21 7.58 -6.08 1.47
CA SER A 21 8.02 -5.09 0.49
C SER A 21 7.09 -3.87 0.49
N LEU A 22 7.64 -2.66 0.37
CA LEU A 22 6.84 -1.42 0.24
C LEU A 22 5.90 -1.50 -0.98
N GLN A 23 6.26 -2.24 -2.01
CA GLN A 23 5.38 -2.49 -3.15
C GLN A 23 4.09 -3.22 -2.72
N GLN A 24 4.20 -4.26 -1.89
CA GLN A 24 3.05 -5.01 -1.39
C GLN A 24 2.16 -4.12 -0.51
N VAL A 25 2.78 -3.26 0.31
CA VAL A 25 2.05 -2.31 1.16
C VAL A 25 1.31 -1.26 0.33
N LEU A 26 1.94 -0.74 -0.73
CA LEU A 26 1.32 0.23 -1.63
C LEU A 26 0.24 -0.39 -2.51
N GLN A 27 0.31 -1.71 -2.78
CA GLN A 27 -0.70 -2.47 -3.52
C GLN A 27 -1.87 -2.93 -2.65
N ALA A 28 -1.72 -2.96 -1.32
CA ALA A 28 -2.79 -3.33 -0.41
C ALA A 28 -3.93 -2.31 -0.50
N GLU A 29 -5.10 -2.77 -0.94
CA GLU A 29 -6.29 -1.92 -1.10
C GLU A 29 -7.13 -1.88 0.18
N GLN A 30 -7.01 -2.88 1.05
CA GLN A 30 -7.85 -3.01 2.24
C GLN A 30 -7.05 -3.17 3.53
N ILE A 31 -7.71 -2.88 4.65
CA ILE A 31 -7.14 -3.05 6.00
C ILE A 31 -6.67 -4.49 6.22
N ASP A 32 -7.45 -5.47 5.75
CA ASP A 32 -7.12 -6.88 5.97
C ASP A 32 -5.91 -7.33 5.15
N ASP A 33 -5.69 -6.74 3.97
CA ASP A 33 -4.46 -6.94 3.19
C ASP A 33 -3.26 -6.43 3.99
N LEU A 34 -3.36 -5.23 4.57
CA LEU A 34 -2.29 -4.66 5.40
C LEU A 34 -2.02 -5.49 6.67
N LYS A 35 -3.05 -6.05 7.31
CA LYS A 35 -2.89 -6.92 8.48
C LYS A 35 -2.18 -8.23 8.14
N ARG A 36 -2.37 -8.77 6.93
CA ARG A 36 -1.64 -9.96 6.45
C ARG A 36 -0.15 -9.69 6.26
N LEU A 37 0.20 -8.43 5.99
CA LEU A 37 1.58 -8.00 5.80
C LEU A 37 2.35 -7.77 7.11
N GLY A 38 1.69 -7.80 8.27
CA GLY A 38 2.33 -7.71 9.58
C GLY A 38 1.55 -6.90 10.60
N THR A 39 2.21 -6.55 11.71
CA THR A 39 1.60 -5.70 12.73
C THR A 39 1.50 -4.25 12.25
N PHE A 40 0.60 -3.48 12.86
CA PHE A 40 0.41 -2.06 12.54
C PHE A 40 1.72 -1.26 12.63
N ILE A 41 2.50 -1.52 13.68
CA ILE A 41 3.75 -0.82 13.94
C ILE A 41 4.79 -1.16 12.88
N ASP A 42 4.86 -2.43 12.45
CA ASP A 42 5.83 -2.88 11.45
C ASP A 42 5.53 -2.29 10.08
N VAL A 43 4.26 -2.38 9.65
CA VAL A 43 3.82 -1.81 8.37
C VAL A 43 4.03 -0.29 8.34
N LYS A 44 3.67 0.41 9.42
CA LYS A 44 3.89 1.86 9.54
C LYS A 44 5.37 2.21 9.47
N LYS A 45 6.23 1.56 10.27
CA LYS A 45 7.68 1.80 10.27
C LYS A 45 8.30 1.50 8.92
N CYS A 46 7.86 0.45 8.24
CA CYS A 46 8.31 0.08 6.90
C CYS A 46 8.04 1.23 5.91
N ILE A 47 6.84 1.79 5.90
CA ILE A 47 6.50 2.92 5.01
C ILE A 47 7.30 4.17 5.38
N GLU A 48 7.32 4.56 6.67
CA GLU A 48 7.99 5.77 7.13
C GLU A 48 9.51 5.71 6.87
N ALA A 49 10.13 4.54 7.02
CA ALA A 49 11.56 4.34 6.76
C ALA A 49 11.88 4.35 5.26
N GLN A 50 11.14 3.61 4.44
CA GLN A 50 11.46 3.48 3.01
C GLN A 50 11.16 4.74 2.20
N LEU A 51 10.13 5.49 2.58
CA LEU A 51 9.78 6.76 1.92
C LEU A 51 10.29 8.00 2.66
N MET A 52 10.99 7.81 3.78
CA MET A 52 11.49 8.89 4.64
C MET A 52 10.45 9.99 4.86
N LEU A 53 9.26 9.57 5.29
CA LEU A 53 8.12 10.45 5.55
C LEU A 53 7.51 10.13 6.91
N LYS A 54 6.74 11.08 7.44
CA LYS A 54 5.96 10.86 8.66
C LYS A 54 4.48 10.72 8.31
N LEU A 55 3.88 9.57 8.63
CA LEU A 55 2.46 9.30 8.40
C LEU A 55 1.59 9.92 9.51
N GLY A 56 2.08 9.90 10.75
CA GLY A 56 1.37 10.49 11.89
C GLY A 56 0.05 9.79 12.26
N VAL A 57 -0.08 8.51 11.91
CA VAL A 57 -1.31 7.71 12.14
C VAL A 57 -1.18 6.78 13.35
N ASN A 58 -2.30 6.52 14.02
CA ASN A 58 -2.39 5.68 15.22
C ASN A 58 -3.33 4.47 15.06
N GLY A 59 -3.78 4.17 13.84
CA GLY A 59 -4.66 3.01 13.60
C GLY A 59 -4.76 2.63 12.12
N TRP A 60 -5.29 1.43 11.88
CA TRP A 60 -5.37 0.84 10.54
C TRP A 60 -6.22 1.64 9.55
N MET A 61 -7.38 2.18 9.97
CA MET A 61 -8.23 2.99 9.10
C MET A 61 -7.48 4.24 8.62
N ALA A 62 -6.87 4.99 9.55
CA ALA A 62 -6.10 6.18 9.23
C ALA A 62 -4.89 5.86 8.35
N LEU A 63 -4.24 4.71 8.57
CA LEU A 63 -3.14 4.23 7.73
C LEU A 63 -3.61 3.95 6.29
N CYS A 64 -4.72 3.22 6.12
CA CYS A 64 -5.32 2.99 4.80
C CYS A 64 -5.64 4.30 4.09
N SER A 65 -6.33 5.24 4.74
CA SER A 65 -6.67 6.53 4.12
C SER A 65 -5.43 7.35 3.76
N LYS A 66 -4.37 7.33 4.59
CA LYS A 66 -3.09 7.98 4.26
C LYS A 66 -2.37 7.30 3.09
N LEU A 67 -2.41 5.97 3.02
CA LEU A 67 -1.85 5.22 1.90
C LEU A 67 -2.60 5.52 0.60
N GLU A 68 -3.92 5.62 0.64
CA GLU A 68 -4.72 6.04 -0.52
C GLU A 68 -4.36 7.45 -0.98
N ALA A 69 -4.23 8.41 -0.06
CA ALA A 69 -3.80 9.76 -0.37
C ALA A 69 -2.37 9.77 -0.98
N LEU A 70 -1.46 8.97 -0.44
CA LEU A 70 -0.11 8.82 -0.96
C LEU A 70 -0.11 8.22 -2.38
N ARG A 71 -0.89 7.16 -2.63
CA ARG A 71 -1.05 6.57 -3.96
C ARG A 71 -1.60 7.60 -4.95
N ALA A 72 -2.61 8.36 -4.55
CA ALA A 72 -3.20 9.41 -5.37
C ALA A 72 -2.17 10.51 -5.71
N ALA A 73 -1.40 10.97 -4.72
CA ALA A 73 -0.34 11.95 -4.93
C ALA A 73 0.76 11.42 -5.86
N LEU A 74 1.23 10.19 -5.67
CA LEU A 74 2.23 9.57 -6.54
C LEU A 74 1.73 9.40 -7.99
N ARG A 75 0.44 9.11 -8.18
CA ARG A 75 -0.18 9.04 -9.52
C ARG A 75 -0.27 10.41 -10.18
N ALA A 76 -0.74 11.43 -9.45
CA ALA A 76 -0.98 12.76 -10.00
C ALA A 76 0.31 13.54 -10.25
N ASN A 77 1.34 13.35 -9.42
CA ASN A 77 2.48 14.27 -9.33
C ASN A 77 3.80 13.68 -9.82
N ASN A 78 3.79 12.68 -10.71
CA ASN A 78 5.03 12.08 -11.24
C ASN A 78 5.98 13.14 -11.84
N ALA A 79 5.43 14.08 -12.62
CA ALA A 79 6.20 15.21 -13.16
C ALA A 79 6.72 16.15 -12.05
N SER A 80 5.89 16.49 -11.05
CA SER A 80 6.26 17.38 -9.95
C SER A 80 7.34 16.79 -9.02
N VAL A 81 7.32 15.47 -8.81
CA VAL A 81 8.37 14.74 -8.09
C VAL A 81 9.71 14.83 -8.83
N GLN A 82 9.71 14.73 -10.16
CA GLN A 82 10.92 14.91 -10.97
C GLN A 82 11.40 16.36 -11.00
N LEU A 83 10.49 17.35 -10.94
CA LEU A 83 10.86 18.76 -10.84
C LEU A 83 11.50 19.09 -9.49
N ALA A 84 11.13 18.40 -8.40
CA ALA A 84 11.78 18.57 -7.10
C ALA A 84 13.27 18.19 -7.13
N ALA A 85 13.66 17.23 -7.99
CA ALA A 85 15.06 16.83 -8.17
C ALA A 85 15.92 17.90 -8.87
N ARG A 86 15.30 18.86 -9.56
CA ARG A 86 15.99 19.91 -10.33
C ARG A 86 16.22 21.18 -9.52
N GLU A 87 15.74 21.22 -8.28
CA GLU A 87 15.93 22.37 -7.40
C GLU A 87 17.40 22.54 -6.99
N LYS A 88 17.85 23.79 -6.87
CA LYS A 88 19.26 24.12 -6.62
C LYS A 88 19.71 23.79 -5.20
N THR A 89 18.78 23.75 -4.24
CA THR A 89 19.10 23.51 -2.83
C THR A 89 18.30 22.35 -2.27
N PHE A 90 18.92 21.59 -1.38
CA PHE A 90 18.27 20.52 -0.62
C PHE A 90 17.00 21.00 0.09
N LYS A 91 17.01 22.23 0.63
CA LYS A 91 15.86 22.78 1.37
C LYS A 91 14.66 23.00 0.44
N ASP A 92 14.90 23.52 -0.76
CA ASP A 92 13.86 23.78 -1.75
C ASP A 92 13.36 22.47 -2.38
N ALA A 93 14.27 21.56 -2.73
CA ALA A 93 13.94 20.22 -3.23
C ALA A 93 13.05 19.46 -2.24
N ARG A 94 13.42 19.46 -0.95
CA ARG A 94 12.65 18.81 0.11
C ARG A 94 11.28 19.47 0.32
N ARG A 95 11.21 20.80 0.27
CA ARG A 95 9.94 21.54 0.39
C ARG A 95 9.01 21.19 -0.77
N ARG A 96 9.49 21.28 -2.01
CA ARG A 96 8.69 20.99 -3.21
C ARG A 96 8.23 19.53 -3.26
N LEU A 97 9.07 18.59 -2.85
CA LEU A 97 8.68 17.18 -2.76
C LEU A 97 7.60 16.97 -1.68
N SER A 98 7.74 17.64 -0.53
CA SER A 98 6.76 17.59 0.55
C SER A 98 5.40 18.15 0.13
N GLU A 99 5.39 19.27 -0.60
CA GLU A 99 4.19 19.89 -1.18
C GLU A 99 3.55 18.96 -2.23
N SER A 100 4.37 18.37 -3.11
CA SER A 100 3.88 17.47 -4.17
C SER A 100 3.26 16.18 -3.62
N LEU A 101 3.83 15.64 -2.54
CA LEU A 101 3.30 14.41 -1.94
C LEU A 101 2.20 14.69 -0.91
N GLY A 102 2.15 15.88 -0.31
CA GLY A 102 1.26 16.19 0.81
C GLY A 102 1.71 15.56 2.13
N PHE A 103 2.97 15.13 2.23
CA PHE A 103 3.55 14.51 3.41
C PHE A 103 4.83 15.21 3.83
N LYS A 104 5.08 15.27 5.15
CA LYS A 104 6.33 15.79 5.68
C LYS A 104 7.48 14.82 5.38
N ILE A 105 8.42 15.27 4.56
CA ILE A 105 9.66 14.53 4.24
C ILE A 105 10.68 14.72 5.37
N THR A 106 11.24 13.61 5.85
CA THR A 106 12.19 13.56 6.97
C THR A 106 13.63 13.32 6.53
N ALA A 107 13.90 13.23 5.23
CA ALA A 107 15.24 13.20 4.68
C ALA A 107 16.10 14.35 5.23
N LYS A 108 17.37 14.04 5.56
CA LYS A 108 18.32 14.92 6.23
C LYS A 108 19.40 15.48 5.30
N ASN A 109 19.65 14.83 4.17
CA ASN A 109 20.65 15.23 3.18
C ASN A 109 20.15 14.97 1.75
N GLN A 110 20.90 15.46 0.76
CA GLN A 110 20.52 15.35 -0.65
C GLN A 110 20.45 13.88 -1.11
N THR A 111 21.40 13.04 -0.70
CA THR A 111 21.43 11.62 -1.07
C THR A 111 20.19 10.86 -0.60
N GLU A 112 19.74 11.12 0.63
CA GLU A 112 18.49 10.58 1.16
C GLU A 112 17.28 11.07 0.35
N LEU A 113 17.27 12.35 -0.02
CA LEU A 113 16.18 12.93 -0.80
C LEU A 113 16.12 12.33 -2.22
N ASP A 114 17.27 12.17 -2.88
CA ASP A 114 17.36 11.56 -4.21
C ASP A 114 16.86 10.12 -4.19
N ARG A 115 17.16 9.36 -3.12
CA ARG A 115 16.60 8.01 -2.91
C ARG A 115 15.08 8.05 -2.80
N VAL A 116 14.50 8.99 -2.06
CA VAL A 116 13.03 9.13 -1.97
C VAL A 116 12.44 9.42 -3.35
N ILE A 117 13.04 10.34 -4.12
CA ILE A 117 12.58 10.68 -5.47
C ILE A 117 12.64 9.45 -6.39
N GLN A 118 13.76 8.72 -6.36
CA GLN A 118 13.93 7.48 -7.11
C GLN A 118 12.86 6.45 -6.73
N THR A 119 12.69 6.17 -5.43
CA THR A 119 11.67 5.26 -4.91
C THR A 119 10.27 5.66 -5.37
N CYS A 120 9.91 6.95 -5.27
CA CYS A 120 8.62 7.47 -5.76
C CYS A 120 8.44 7.26 -7.27
N SER A 121 9.49 7.44 -8.06
CA SER A 121 9.43 7.26 -9.53
C SER A 121 9.34 5.81 -9.98
N MET A 122 9.86 4.87 -9.18
CA MET A 122 9.78 3.43 -9.44
C MET A 122 8.35 2.89 -9.28
N TYR A 123 7.56 3.48 -8.38
CA TYR A 123 6.18 3.05 -8.17
C TYR A 123 5.23 3.63 -9.23
N ARG A 124 5.21 2.97 -10.39
CA ARG A 124 4.16 3.18 -11.40
C ARG A 124 2.95 2.32 -11.03
N PHE A 125 1.90 2.98 -10.56
CA PHE A 125 0.61 2.34 -10.36
C PHE A 125 -0.03 2.15 -11.74
N ASN A 126 0.12 0.95 -12.33
CA ASN A 126 -0.58 0.61 -13.57
C ASN A 126 -2.10 0.77 -13.34
N HIS A 127 -2.72 1.60 -14.18
CA HIS A 127 -4.15 1.86 -14.19
C HIS A 127 -4.89 0.67 -14.79
N ALA A 128 -5.18 -0.34 -13.97
CA ALA A 128 -6.27 -1.26 -14.24
C ALA A 128 -6.55 -2.06 -12.97
N THR A 129 -7.20 -1.43 -11.98
CA THR A 129 -7.99 -2.23 -11.05
C THR A 129 -9.15 -2.77 -11.89
N ASP A 130 -9.02 -3.99 -12.40
CA ASP A 130 -10.09 -4.67 -13.13
C ASP A 130 -11.33 -4.72 -12.22
N PRO A 131 -12.43 -4.01 -12.57
CA PRO A 131 -13.63 -3.98 -11.75
C PRO A 131 -14.21 -5.38 -11.53
N HIS A 132 -14.07 -6.28 -12.51
CA HIS A 132 -14.53 -7.65 -12.43
C HIS A 132 -13.71 -8.44 -11.40
N LYS A 133 -12.38 -8.38 -11.49
CA LYS A 133 -11.49 -8.99 -10.50
C LYS A 133 -11.77 -8.49 -9.09
N ARG A 134 -12.04 -7.20 -8.93
CA ARG A 134 -12.39 -6.60 -7.63
C ARG A 134 -13.75 -7.09 -7.12
N PHE A 135 -14.74 -7.21 -7.99
CA PHE A 135 -16.04 -7.77 -7.63
C PHE A 135 -15.88 -9.21 -7.13
N GLU A 136 -15.19 -10.07 -7.88
CA GLU A 136 -15.00 -11.48 -7.53
C GLU A 136 -14.27 -11.65 -6.18
N GLN A 137 -13.22 -10.86 -5.93
CA GLN A 137 -12.50 -10.88 -4.64
C GLN A 137 -13.38 -10.46 -3.45
N ASN A 138 -14.33 -9.56 -3.66
CA ASN A 138 -15.15 -8.98 -2.58
C ASN A 138 -16.52 -9.65 -2.43
N LYS A 139 -16.97 -10.41 -3.43
CA LYS A 139 -18.31 -11.01 -3.52
C LYS A 139 -18.72 -11.76 -2.26
N ARG A 140 -17.86 -12.68 -1.79
CA ARG A 140 -18.12 -13.49 -0.58
C ARG A 140 -18.27 -12.61 0.67
N ARG A 141 -17.38 -11.65 0.85
CA ARG A 141 -17.42 -10.74 2.01
C ARG A 141 -18.65 -9.84 1.98
N ASN A 142 -18.98 -9.28 0.82
CA ASN A 142 -20.16 -8.46 0.65
C ASN A 142 -21.42 -9.26 0.98
N PHE A 143 -21.50 -10.50 0.50
CA PHE A 143 -22.58 -11.42 0.84
C PHE A 143 -22.70 -11.65 2.35
N ILE A 144 -21.60 -11.97 3.05
CA ILE A 144 -21.59 -12.17 4.50
C ILE A 144 -22.06 -10.90 5.24
N ASN A 145 -21.55 -9.74 4.85
CA ASN A 145 -21.91 -8.48 5.49
C ASN A 145 -23.38 -8.13 5.24
N SER A 146 -23.88 -8.35 4.03
CA SER A 146 -25.31 -8.18 3.70
C SER A 146 -26.19 -9.13 4.53
N SER A 147 -25.85 -10.41 4.62
CA SER A 147 -26.62 -11.37 5.43
C SER A 147 -26.64 -11.00 6.92
N LYS A 148 -25.54 -10.48 7.47
CA LYS A 148 -25.49 -9.98 8.86
C LYS A 148 -26.47 -8.83 9.10
N LEU A 149 -26.67 -7.94 8.12
CA LEU A 149 -27.64 -6.85 8.24
C LEU A 149 -29.08 -7.36 8.31
N GLU A 150 -29.35 -8.55 7.79
CA GLU A 150 -30.63 -9.25 7.89
C GLU A 150 -30.75 -10.14 9.14
N GLY A 151 -29.75 -10.09 10.04
CA GLY A 151 -29.70 -10.94 11.23
C GLY A 151 -29.25 -12.38 10.96
N ILE A 152 -28.81 -12.68 9.74
CA ILE A 152 -28.37 -14.02 9.34
C ILE A 152 -26.86 -14.15 9.58
N HIS A 153 -26.50 -14.92 10.61
CA HIS A 153 -25.11 -15.20 10.94
C HIS A 153 -24.58 -16.41 10.16
N LEU A 154 -23.95 -16.15 9.02
CA LEU A 154 -23.29 -17.17 8.22
C LEU A 154 -21.87 -17.44 8.76
N HIS A 155 -21.64 -18.65 9.28
CA HIS A 155 -20.31 -19.17 9.58
C HIS A 155 -19.82 -19.99 8.39
N PHE A 156 -18.92 -19.43 7.58
CA PHE A 156 -18.21 -20.21 6.58
C PHE A 156 -16.79 -20.46 7.06
N THR A 157 -16.43 -21.75 7.21
CA THR A 157 -15.05 -22.21 7.41
C THR A 157 -14.25 -22.00 6.12
N ASP A 158 -12.92 -21.83 6.24
CA ASP A 158 -12.03 -21.48 5.13
C ASP A 158 -11.76 -22.62 4.14
N GLU A 159 -12.42 -23.77 4.31
CA GLU A 159 -12.23 -24.95 3.47
C GLU A 159 -13.45 -25.17 2.56
N GLU A 160 -13.21 -25.00 1.25
CA GLU A 160 -13.90 -25.62 0.10
C GLU A 160 -15.44 -25.57 -0.04
N THR A 161 -16.19 -24.89 0.81
CA THR A 161 -17.65 -24.79 0.57
C THR A 161 -17.97 -23.70 -0.45
N SER A 162 -18.18 -24.11 -1.70
CA SER A 162 -18.65 -23.22 -2.77
C SER A 162 -20.10 -22.76 -2.55
N LEU A 163 -20.46 -21.62 -3.14
CA LEU A 163 -21.82 -21.04 -3.05
C LEU A 163 -22.90 -22.02 -3.56
N GLU A 164 -22.57 -22.83 -4.57
CA GLU A 164 -23.45 -23.87 -5.09
C GLU A 164 -23.76 -24.95 -4.04
N MET A 165 -22.80 -25.34 -3.19
CA MET A 165 -23.03 -26.33 -2.13
C MET A 165 -23.99 -25.83 -1.06
N ILE A 166 -23.91 -24.54 -0.74
CA ILE A 166 -24.77 -23.91 0.28
C ILE A 166 -26.20 -23.82 -0.24
N LEU A 167 -26.38 -23.44 -1.50
CA LEU A 167 -27.70 -23.37 -2.14
C LEU A 167 -28.33 -24.76 -2.31
N ALA A 168 -27.53 -25.79 -2.61
CA ALA A 168 -28.00 -27.17 -2.70
C ALA A 168 -28.57 -27.69 -1.36
N LYS A 169 -27.99 -27.28 -0.22
CA LYS A 169 -28.45 -27.71 1.11
C LYS A 169 -29.81 -27.09 1.52
N HIS A 170 -30.17 -25.94 0.96
CA HIS A 170 -31.40 -25.21 1.30
C HIS A 170 -32.52 -25.35 0.26
N ARG A 171 -32.29 -26.11 -0.82
CA ARG A 171 -33.32 -26.43 -1.81
C ARG A 171 -34.12 -27.65 -1.31
N ARG A 172 -35.37 -27.40 -0.89
CA ARG A 172 -36.37 -28.46 -0.68
C ARG A 172 -36.87 -29.00 -2.01
#